data_AF-A0A8S3Z2L2-F1
#
_entry.id   AF-A0A8S3Z2L2-F1
#
_cell.length_a   1.000
_cell.length_b   1.000
_cell.length_c   1.000
_cell.angle_alpha   90.00
_cell.angle_beta   90.00
_cell.angle_gamma   90.00
#
_symmetry.space_group_name_H-M   'P 1'
#
loop_
_entity.id
_entity.type
_entity.pdbx_description
1 polymer ?
#
loop_
_entity_poly.entity_id
_entity_poly.type
_entity_poly.pdbx_seq_one_letter_code
_entity_poly.pdbx_strand_id
1 'polypeptide(L)' 'VIKMLVIVVIMFGVCWLPLHTFFLVLDFNPGLTANASKANQQLFTMIYCAAFWLAMFNSCANPIIYGFTNDSFR' A
#
# COMPACT_ATOMS: atom_id res chain seq x y z
N VAL A 1 -10.92 -14.16 -17.16
CA VAL A 1 -9.63 -13.48 -17.45
C VAL A 1 -9.68 -11.97 -17.22
N ILE A 2 -10.49 -11.19 -17.96
CA ILE A 2 -10.55 -9.71 -17.80
C ILE A 2 -10.95 -9.30 -16.36
N LYS A 3 -11.94 -9.98 -15.77
CA LYS A 3 -12.36 -9.72 -14.37
C LYS A 3 -11.21 -9.91 -13.37
N MET A 4 -10.39 -10.93 -13.56
CA MET A 4 -9.22 -11.20 -12.70
C MET A 4 -8.16 -10.11 -12.86
N LEU A 5 -7.88 -9.68 -14.10
CA LEU A 5 -6.93 -8.59 -14.38
C LEU A 5 -7.35 -7.29 -13.71
N VAL A 6 -8.63 -6.93 -13.80
CA VAL A 6 -9.18 -5.71 -13.16
C VAL A 6 -9.01 -5.75 -11.64
N ILE A 7 -9.28 -6.89 -10.99
CA ILE A 7 -9.11 -7.04 -9.55
C ILE A 7 -7.64 -6.87 -9.15
N VAL A 8 -6.71 -7.49 -9.90
CA VAL A 8 -5.26 -7.33 -9.65
C VAL A 8 -4.83 -5.87 -9.76
N VAL A 9 -5.27 -5.16 -10.81
CA VAL A 9 -4.92 -3.75 -11.03
C VAL A 9 -5.47 -2.85 -9.92
N ILE A 10 -6.73 -3.05 -9.50
CA ILE A 10 -7.33 -2.29 -8.41
C ILE A 10 -6.57 -2.56 -7.10
N MET A 11 -6.26 -3.82 -6.80
CA MET A 11 -5.58 -4.19 -5.56
C MET A 11 -4.12 -3.69 -5.54
N PHE A 12 -3.45 -3.69 -6.69
CA PHE A 12 -2.16 -3.03 -6.86
C PHE A 12 -2.27 -1.54 -6.57
N GLY A 13 -3.25 -0.85 -7.16
CA GLY A 13 -3.50 0.56 -6.87
C GLY A 13 -3.72 0.82 -5.38
N VAL A 14 -4.64 0.11 -4.73
CA VAL A 14 -5.00 0.32 -3.32
C VAL A 14 -3.84 0.01 -2.37
N CYS A 15 -3.05 -1.03 -2.62
CA CYS A 15 -1.90 -1.38 -1.77
C CYS A 15 -0.75 -0.38 -1.88
N TRP A 16 -0.51 0.18 -3.07
CA TRP A 16 0.63 1.07 -3.31
C TRP A 16 0.30 2.56 -3.10
N LEU A 17 -0.96 2.96 -3.25
CA LEU A 17 -1.40 4.35 -3.12
C LEU A 17 -1.01 5.00 -1.78
N PRO A 18 -1.14 4.35 -0.61
CA PRO A 18 -0.78 4.97 0.66
C PRO A 18 0.71 5.29 0.77
N LEU A 19 1.57 4.42 0.24
CA LEU A 19 3.01 4.62 0.23
C LEU A 19 3.41 5.77 -0.71
N HIS A 20 2.84 5.81 -1.92
CA HIS A 20 3.07 6.92 -2.86
C HIS A 20 2.54 8.25 -2.33
N THR A 21 1.37 8.24 -1.68
CA THR A 21 0.81 9.45 -1.06
C THR A 21 1.71 9.94 0.08
N PHE A 22 2.25 9.02 0.88
CA PHE A 22 3.20 9.36 1.94
C PHE A 22 4.46 10.04 1.40
N PHE A 23 5.08 9.47 0.36
CA PHE A 23 6.23 10.10 -0.29
C PHE A 23 5.89 11.46 -0.89
N LEU A 24 4.73 11.58 -1.55
CA LEU A 24 4.28 12.84 -2.12
C LEU A 24 4.12 13.92 -1.03
N VAL A 25 3.52 13.60 0.12
CA VAL A 25 3.42 14.53 1.25
C VAL A 25 4.79 15.00 1.75
N LEU A 26 5.78 14.09 1.81
CA LEU A 26 7.14 14.44 2.21
C LEU A 26 7.85 15.32 1.18
N ASP A 27 7.66 15.05 -0.12
CA ASP A 27 8.26 15.85 -1.19
C ASP A 27 7.71 17.28 -1.23
N PHE A 28 6.40 17.45 -1.01
CA PHE A 28 5.77 18.77 -0.94
C PHE A 28 6.07 19.52 0.36
N ASN A 29 6.37 18.82 1.45
CA ASN A 29 6.59 19.43 2.77
C ASN A 29 7.78 18.79 3.52
N PRO A 30 9.02 18.98 3.05
CA PRO A 30 10.21 18.39 3.68
C PRO A 30 10.44 18.90 5.11
N GLY A 31 9.87 20.06 5.48
CA GLY A 31 9.93 20.59 6.84
C GLY A 31 9.19 19.75 7.89
N LEU A 32 8.25 18.89 7.48
CA LEU A 32 7.49 18.01 8.38
C LEU A 32 8.36 16.96 9.07
N THR A 33 9.46 16.53 8.45
CA THR A 33 10.39 15.55 9.01
C THR A 33 11.64 16.21 9.59
N ALA A 34 12.12 17.30 8.98
CA ALA A 34 13.32 18.02 9.42
C ALA A 34 13.12 18.78 10.74
N ASN A 35 11.95 19.37 10.96
CA ASN A 35 11.64 20.16 12.17
C ASN A 35 10.66 19.44 13.12
N ALA A 36 10.39 18.16 12.88
CA ALA A 36 9.48 17.39 13.71
C ALA A 36 10.06 17.12 15.11
N SER A 37 9.25 17.31 16.14
CA SER A 37 9.50 16.76 17.47
C SER A 37 9.71 15.23 17.40
N LYS A 38 10.49 14.66 18.33
CA LYS A 38 10.73 13.20 18.40
C LYS A 38 9.44 12.36 18.33
N ALA A 39 8.36 12.84 18.95
CA ALA A 39 7.06 12.18 18.92
C ALA A 39 6.46 12.12 17.49
N ASN A 40 6.61 13.20 16.71
CA ASN A 40 6.13 13.26 15.33
C ASN A 40 6.98 12.37 14.41
N GLN A 41 8.29 12.32 14.62
CA GLN A 41 9.16 11.39 13.87
C GLN A 41 8.74 9.93 14.07
N GLN A 42 8.46 9.50 15.31
CA GLN A 42 7.97 8.14 15.57
C GLN A 42 6.64 7.87 14.87
N LEU A 43 5.71 8.84 14.87
CA LEU A 43 4.45 8.72 14.15
C LEU A 43 4.67 8.57 12.64
N PHE A 44 5.54 9.39 12.03
CA PHE A 44 5.88 9.27 10.61
C PHE A 44 6.50 7.91 10.28
N THR A 45 7.41 7.40 11.13
CA THR A 45 7.98 6.06 10.97
C THR A 45 6.93 4.97 11.07
N MET A 46 6.00 5.05 12.02
CA MET A 46 4.90 4.07 12.13
C MET A 46 4.01 4.09 10.90
N ILE A 47 3.62 5.27 10.40
CA ILE A 47 2.81 5.42 9.18
C ILE A 47 3.56 4.85 7.98
N TYR A 48 4.85 5.15 7.83
CA TYR A 48 5.69 4.59 6.77
C TYR A 48 5.75 3.07 6.84
N CYS A 49 6.03 2.50 8.01
CA CYS A 49 6.07 1.04 8.20
C CYS A 49 4.73 0.39 7.88
N ALA A 50 3.61 0.98 8.31
CA ALA A 50 2.28 0.47 8.02
C ALA A 50 1.96 0.52 6.51
N ALA A 51 2.25 1.64 5.84
CA ALA A 51 2.06 1.79 4.40
C ALA A 51 2.95 0.83 3.60
N PHE A 52 4.19 0.64 4.04
CA PHE A 52 5.13 -0.30 3.43
C PHE A 52 4.66 -1.75 3.58
N TRP A 53 4.18 -2.14 4.77
CA TRP A 53 3.59 -3.46 4.99
C TRP A 53 2.34 -3.69 4.15
N LEU A 54 1.48 -2.67 3.99
CA LEU A 54 0.30 -2.75 3.12
C LEU A 54 0.69 -2.95 1.65
N ALA A 55 1.73 -2.25 1.18
CA ALA A 55 2.26 -2.44 -0.17
C ALA A 55 2.78 -3.86 -0.37
N MET A 56 3.46 -4.44 0.63
CA MET A 56 3.95 -5.83 0.59
C MET A 56 2.82 -6.86 0.66
N PHE A 57 1.69 -6.55 1.31
CA PHE A 57 0.50 -7.39 1.35
C PHE A 57 -0.13 -7.62 -0.03
N ASN A 58 0.23 -6.81 -1.04
CA ASN A 58 -0.11 -7.06 -2.44
C ASN A 58 0.30 -8.48 -2.91
N SER A 59 1.38 -9.05 -2.37
CA SER A 59 1.80 -10.42 -2.71
C SER A 59 0.87 -11.49 -2.14
N CYS A 60 0.24 -11.24 -0.98
CA CYS A 60 -0.73 -12.13 -0.35
C CYS A 60 -2.09 -12.09 -1.06
N ALA A 61 -2.39 -11.01 -1.78
CA ALA A 61 -3.59 -10.88 -2.59
C ALA A 61 -3.67 -11.87 -3.75
N ASN A 62 -2.52 -12.26 -4.30
CA ASN A 62 -2.43 -13.12 -5.47
C ASN A 62 -3.21 -14.44 -5.26
N PRO A 63 -2.91 -15.29 -4.25
CA PRO A 63 -3.68 -16.52 -4.01
C PRO A 63 -5.16 -16.28 -3.69
N ILE A 64 -5.52 -15.14 -3.07
CA ILE A 64 -6.93 -14.78 -2.82
C ILE A 64 -7.66 -14.54 -4.14
N ILE A 65 -7.08 -13.75 -5.03
CA ILE A 65 -7.66 -13.46 -6.36
C ILE A 65 -7.79 -14.75 -7.17
N TYR A 66 -6.79 -15.63 -7.15
CA TYR A 66 -6.90 -16.93 -7.82
C TYR A 66 -7.96 -17.83 -7.18
N GLY A 67 -8.10 -17.85 -5.84
CA GLY A 67 -9.11 -18.65 -5.15
C GLY A 67 -10.56 -18.21 -5.42
N PHE A 68 -10.81 -16.91 -5.58
CA PHE A 68 -12.15 -16.38 -5.86
C PHE A 68 -12.53 -16.34 -7.34
N THR A 69 -11.55 -16.31 -8.26
CA THR A 69 -11.80 -16.14 -9.70
C THR A 69 -11.59 -17.41 -10.52
N ASN A 70 -11.08 -18.48 -9.92
CA ASN A 70 -10.84 -19.74 -10.61
C ASN A 70 -11.99 -20.71 -10.32
N ASP A 71 -12.81 -20.97 -11.34
CA ASP A 71 -13.97 -21.87 -11.24
C ASP A 71 -13.58 -23.32 -10.91
N SER A 72 -12.31 -23.72 -11.02
CA SER A 72 -11.86 -25.08 -10.62
C SER A 72 -11.87 -25.35 -9.11
N PHE A 73 -12.10 -24.34 -8.26
CA PHE A 73 -12.33 -24.54 -6.81
C PHE A 73 -13.83 -24.55 -6.43
N ARG A 74 -14.74 -24.55 -7.42
CA ARG A 74 -16.18 -24.75 -7.21
C ARG A 74 -16.69 -25.98 -7.95
#